data_AF-A0A1V4XQV8-F1
#
_entry.id   AF-A0A1V4XQV8-F1
#
_cell.length_a   1.000
_cell.length_b   1.000
_cell.length_c   1.000
_cell.angle_alpha   90.00
_cell.angle_beta   90.00
_cell.angle_gamma   90.00
#
_symmetry.space_group_name_H-M   'P 1'
#
loop_
_entity.id
_entity.type
_entity.pdbx_description
1 polymer ?
#
loop_
_entity_poly.entity_id
_entity_poly.type
_entity_poly.pdbx_seq_one_letter_code
_entity_poly.pdbx_strand_id
1 'polypeptide(L)' 'MGNIIIRLKGYAEKVKQFLKGARAELKKVTWPSPKQTLASTSVVIVVVIIVSTFLGIVDFGLTKTIKLVLG' A
#
# COMPACT_ATOMS: atom_id res chain seq x y z
N MET A 1 40.65 22.48 -20.95
CA MET A 1 39.90 21.90 -19.81
C MET A 1 38.68 22.72 -19.35
N GLY A 2 38.50 24.00 -19.71
CA GLY A 2 37.39 24.83 -19.21
C GLY A 2 35.97 24.43 -19.64
N ASN A 3 35.78 23.93 -20.88
CA ASN A 3 34.45 23.57 -21.40
C ASN A 3 33.81 22.35 -20.69
N ILE A 4 34.61 21.45 -20.13
CA ILE A 4 34.09 20.27 -19.41
C ILE A 4 33.47 20.69 -18.07
N ILE A 5 34.09 21.63 -17.37
CA ILE A 5 33.63 22.14 -16.07
C ILE A 5 32.30 22.90 -16.24
N ILE A 6 32.14 23.67 -17.32
CA ILE A 6 30.91 24.41 -17.62
C ILE A 6 29.76 23.44 -17.91
N ARG A 7 30.02 22.37 -18.68
CA ARG A 7 29.00 21.34 -18.95
C ARG A 7 28.57 20.64 -17.67
N LEU A 8 29.51 20.26 -16.79
CA LEU A 8 29.19 19.63 -15.50
C LEU A 8 28.36 20.53 -14.59
N LYS A 9 28.68 21.83 -14.50
CA LYS A 9 27.86 22.79 -13.75
C LYS A 9 26.45 22.93 -14.32
N GLY A 10 26.32 22.93 -15.65
CA GLY A 10 25.01 22.96 -16.33
C GLY A 10 24.15 21.72 -16.06
N TYR A 11 24.74 20.51 -16.01
CA TYR A 11 24.02 19.29 -15.62
C TYR A 11 23.63 19.29 -14.14
N ALA A 12 24.49 19.78 -13.25
CA ALA A 12 24.19 19.89 -11.82
C ALA A 12 22.99 20.79 -11.54
N GLU A 13 22.89 21.95 -12.22
CA GLU A 13 21.72 22.83 -12.09
C GLU A 13 20.44 22.20 -12.66
N LYS A 14 20.51 21.48 -13.79
CA LYS A 14 19.36 20.74 -14.33
C LYS A 14 18.83 19.68 -13.35
N VAL A 15 19.72 18.91 -12.73
CA VAL A 15 19.34 17.88 -11.73
C VAL A 15 18.71 18.52 -10.49
N LYS A 16 19.27 19.64 -10.03
CA LYS A 16 18.73 20.40 -8.89
C LYS A 16 17.34 20.96 -9.19
N GLN A 17 17.11 21.45 -10.40
CA GLN A 17 15.81 21.93 -10.86
C GLN A 17 14.78 20.78 -10.99
N PHE A 18 15.20 19.62 -11.51
CA PHE A 18 14.38 18.40 -11.57
C PHE A 18 13.97 17.89 -10.18
N LEU A 19 14.91 17.81 -9.24
CA LEU A 19 14.64 17.41 -7.84
C LEU A 19 13.69 18.39 -7.14
N LYS A 20 13.78 19.68 -7.45
CA LYS A 20 12.90 20.72 -6.91
C LYS A 20 11.48 20.59 -7.47
N GLY A 21 11.34 20.28 -8.76
CA GLY A 21 10.07 19.96 -9.41
C GLY A 21 9.45 18.67 -8.86
N ALA A 22 10.23 17.59 -8.75
CA ALA A 22 9.79 16.31 -8.20
C ALA A 22 9.34 16.43 -6.73
N ARG A 23 10.05 17.20 -5.89
CA ARG A 23 9.60 17.50 -4.52
C ARG A 23 8.29 18.29 -4.49
N ALA A 24 8.06 19.18 -5.45
CA ALA A 24 6.82 19.95 -5.54
C ALA A 24 5.63 19.08 -5.97
N GLU A 25 5.84 18.13 -6.89
CA GLU A 25 4.82 17.15 -7.29
C GLU A 25 4.55 16.09 -6.22
N LEU A 26 5.59 15.61 -5.53
CA LEU A 26 5.45 14.73 -4.37
C LEU A 26 4.73 15.42 -3.19
N LYS A 27 4.76 16.76 -3.11
CA LYS A 27 3.91 17.52 -2.18
C LYS A 27 2.46 17.66 -2.64
N LYS A 28 2.18 17.54 -3.95
CA LYS A 28 0.83 17.48 -4.52
C LYS A 28 0.22 16.07 -4.45
N VAL A 29 1.05 15.04 -4.33
CA VAL A 29 0.61 13.74 -3.85
C VAL A 29 0.12 13.97 -2.44
N THR A 30 -1.20 14.08 -2.31
CA THR A 30 -1.94 14.15 -1.06
C THR A 30 -1.58 12.91 -0.26
N TRP A 31 -0.51 12.98 0.52
CA TRP A 31 -0.18 11.93 1.47
C TRP A 31 -1.39 11.88 2.41
N PRO A 32 -2.20 10.81 2.32
CA PRO A 32 -3.48 10.78 2.99
C PRO A 32 -3.21 10.88 4.48
N SER A 33 -3.87 11.84 5.13
CA SER A 33 -3.85 11.97 6.58
C SER A 33 -4.18 10.60 7.19
N PRO A 34 -3.37 10.08 8.15
CA PRO A 34 -3.49 8.72 8.70
C PRO A 34 -4.87 8.40 9.27
N LYS A 35 -5.70 9.42 9.51
CA LYS A 35 -7.09 9.30 9.96
C LYS A 35 -8.03 8.68 8.90
N GLN A 36 -7.80 8.88 7.61
CA GLN A 36 -8.65 8.30 6.55
C GLN A 36 -8.26 6.87 6.19
N THR A 37 -6.94 6.57 6.24
CA THR A 37 -6.43 5.21 6.01
C THR A 37 -6.98 4.24 7.06
N LEU A 38 -7.05 4.67 8.33
CA LEU A 38 -7.63 3.88 9.42
C LEU A 38 -9.11 3.56 9.20
N ALA A 39 -9.90 4.53 8.72
CA ALA A 39 -11.33 4.34 8.44
C ALA A 39 -11.57 3.35 7.29
N SER A 40 -10.68 3.29 6.31
CA SER A 40 -10.79 2.31 5.21
C SER A 40 -10.35 0.91 5.65
N THR A 41 -9.35 0.81 6.53
CA THR A 41 -8.90 -0.49 7.07
C THR A 41 -9.88 -1.10 8.09
N SER A 42 -10.66 -0.29 8.81
CA SER A 42 -11.62 -0.80 9.80
C SER A 42 -12.74 -1.60 9.15
N VAL A 43 -13.23 -1.17 7.99
CA VAL A 43 -14.25 -1.91 7.21
C VAL A 43 -13.72 -3.29 6.80
N VAL A 44 -12.47 -3.35 6.34
CA VAL A 44 -11.84 -4.63 5.95
C VAL A 44 -11.74 -5.58 7.14
N ILE A 45 -11.36 -5.08 8.32
CA ILE A 45 -11.29 -5.90 9.54
C ILE A 45 -12.65 -6.52 9.87
N VAL A 46 -13.73 -5.72 9.81
CA VAL A 46 -15.09 -6.21 10.09
C VAL A 46 -15.48 -7.31 9.09
N VAL A 47 -15.25 -7.09 7.79
CA VAL A 47 -15.57 -8.07 6.75
C VAL A 47 -14.77 -9.37 6.95
N VAL A 48 -13.48 -9.28 7.27
CA VAL A 48 -12.64 -10.45 7.52
C VAL A 48 -13.14 -11.27 8.71
N ILE A 49 -13.57 -10.61 9.80
CA ILE A 49 -14.13 -11.29 10.97
C ILE A 49 -15.40 -12.07 10.60
N ILE A 50 -16.30 -11.46 9.82
CA ILE A 50 -17.55 -12.11 9.39
C ILE A 50 -17.25 -13.31 8.50
N VAL A 51 -16.40 -13.13 7.47
CA VAL A 51 -16.08 -14.19 6.51
C VAL A 51 -15.33 -15.34 7.18
N SER A 52 -14.34 -15.05 8.03
CA SER A 52 -13.60 -16.09 8.75
C SER A 52 -14.47 -16.85 9.74
N THR A 53 -15.41 -16.19 10.42
CA THR A 53 -16.38 -16.85 11.30
C THR A 53 -17.29 -17.78 10.50
N PHE A 54 -17.83 -17.32 9.38
CA PHE A 54 -18.68 -18.14 8.52
C PHE A 54 -17.95 -19.36 7.98
N LEU A 55 -16.76 -19.17 7.40
CA LEU A 55 -15.93 -20.27 6.90
C LEU A 55 -15.59 -21.25 8.03
N GLY A 56 -15.14 -20.76 9.19
CA GLY A 56 -14.82 -21.61 10.34
C GLY A 56 -15.98 -22.48 10.82
N ILE A 57 -17.21 -21.95 10.80
CA ILE A 57 -18.42 -22.74 11.11
C ILE A 57 -18.64 -23.83 10.06
N VAL A 58 -18.51 -23.49 8.79
CA VAL A 58 -18.69 -24.44 7.67
C VAL A 58 -17.61 -25.53 7.71
N ASP A 59 -16.34 -25.17 7.90
CA ASP A 59 -15.22 -26.10 7.99
C ASP A 59 -15.39 -27.08 9.17
N PHE A 60 -15.85 -26.57 10.32
CA PHE A 60 -16.14 -27.39 11.49
C PHE A 60 -17.34 -28.32 11.27
N GLY A 61 -18.38 -27.82 10.62
CA GLY A 61 -19.56 -28.60 10.23
C GLY A 61 -19.19 -29.72 9.26
N LEU A 62 -18.48 -29.41 8.18
CA LEU A 62 -18.00 -30.40 7.20
C LEU A 62 -17.12 -31.45 7.88
N THR A 63 -16.17 -31.04 8.73
CA THR A 63 -15.27 -31.98 9.41
C THR A 63 -16.03 -32.96 10.30
N LYS A 64 -17.08 -32.50 11.00
CA LYS A 64 -17.95 -33.38 11.79
C LYS A 64 -18.77 -34.32 10.92
N THR A 65 -19.39 -33.81 9.84
CA THR A 65 -20.19 -34.62 8.92
C THR A 65 -19.35 -35.68 8.21
N ILE A 66 -18.16 -35.31 7.72
CA ILE A 66 -17.23 -36.22 7.08
C ILE A 66 -16.77 -37.33 8.04
N LYS A 67 -16.47 -37.00 9.30
CA LYS A 67 -16.13 -38.01 10.32
C LYS A 67 -17.28 -38.95 10.66
N LEU A 68 -18.53 -38.48 10.58
CA LEU A 68 -19.74 -39.30 10.78
C LEU A 68 -20.06 -40.20 9.59
N VAL A 69 -19.59 -39.87 8.38
CA VAL A 69 -19.84 -40.63 7.15
C VAL A 69 -18.70 -41.61 6.85
N LEU A 70 -17.45 -41.27 7.19
CA LEU A 70 -16.27 -42.13 7.01
C LEU A 70 -15.94 -42.99 8.24
N GLY A 71 -16.54 -42.70 9.39
CA GLY A 71 -16.57 -43.59 10.56
C GLY A 71 -17.85 -44.42 10.55
#